data_AF-A0A674MI66-F1
#
_entry.id   AF-A0A674MI66-F1
#
_cell.length_a   1.000
_cell.length_b   1.000
_cell.length_c   1.000
_cell.angle_alpha   90.00
_cell.angle_beta   90.00
_cell.angle_gamma   90.00
#
_symmetry.space_group_name_H-M   'P 1'
#
loop_
_entity.id
_entity.type
_entity.pdbx_description
1 polymer ?
#
loop_
_entity_poly.entity_id
_entity_poly.type
_entity_poly.pdbx_seq_one_letter_code
_entity_poly.pdbx_strand_id
1 'polypeptide(L)'
;MKPTPATIVKCIPGARAGDIEANLKLLARSKCKFSKVIIYIGANDTWLCQLEVTKINIESVCNYAKTMLDSHAFSGPLPKLASDKMFSRMCELTGQGVQLVQWCKDNNHFLNIEKTKEMIIDFRRRPPQYPPLTINGAVVERESSTEFLGVHISEDLTWTTNTAQLARKAQTHLYFLCKLRRAYVPPPSFDLNSIS
;
A
#
# COMPACT_ATOMS: atom_id res chain seq x y z
N MET A 1 4.36 -27.48 -16.16
CA MET A 1 4.21 -26.04 -15.84
C MET A 1 2.74 -25.76 -15.58
N LYS A 2 2.36 -25.34 -14.35
CA LYS A 2 1.02 -24.77 -14.12
C LYS A 2 1.02 -23.35 -14.74
N PRO A 3 0.02 -22.95 -15.52
CA PRO A 3 -0.03 -21.62 -16.10
C PRO A 3 -0.05 -20.56 -14.99
N THR A 4 0.80 -19.56 -15.11
CA THR A 4 0.80 -18.38 -14.23
C THR A 4 -0.57 -17.72 -14.32
N PRO A 5 -1.28 -17.48 -13.20
CA PRO A 5 -2.58 -16.82 -13.25
C PRO A 5 -2.43 -15.45 -13.92
N ALA A 6 -3.20 -15.21 -14.98
CA ALA A 6 -3.18 -13.94 -15.68
C ALA A 6 -3.65 -12.83 -14.74
N THR A 7 -2.75 -11.94 -14.34
CA THR A 7 -3.09 -10.75 -13.56
C THR A 7 -3.81 -9.75 -14.46
N ILE A 8 -5.11 -9.58 -14.25
CA ILE A 8 -5.92 -8.60 -14.96
C ILE A 8 -5.90 -7.29 -14.14
N VAL A 9 -5.30 -6.24 -14.71
CA VAL A 9 -5.33 -4.89 -14.14
C VAL A 9 -6.34 -4.06 -14.90
N LYS A 10 -7.40 -3.59 -14.23
CA LYS A 10 -8.42 -2.71 -14.81
C LYS A 10 -8.45 -1.39 -14.04
N CYS A 11 -8.04 -0.31 -14.70
CA CYS A 11 -8.06 1.04 -14.14
C CYS A 11 -9.26 1.80 -14.70
N ILE A 12 -10.02 2.48 -13.83
CA ILE A 12 -11.14 3.35 -14.22
C ILE A 12 -10.86 4.74 -13.65
N PRO A 13 -10.30 5.67 -14.44
CA PRO A 13 -10.00 7.03 -14.00
C PRO A 13 -11.27 7.75 -13.52
N GLY A 14 -11.19 8.41 -12.36
CA GLY A 14 -12.32 9.17 -11.80
C GLY A 14 -13.43 8.33 -11.15
N ALA A 15 -13.31 6.99 -11.14
CA ALA A 15 -14.33 6.12 -10.53
C ALA A 15 -14.53 6.41 -9.05
N ARG A 16 -15.79 6.45 -8.64
CA ARG A 16 -16.26 6.48 -7.25
C ARG A 16 -16.66 5.09 -6.79
N ALA A 17 -16.90 4.92 -5.49
CA ALA A 17 -17.30 3.64 -4.91
C ALA A 17 -18.51 3.00 -5.64
N GLY A 18 -19.53 3.79 -5.99
CA GLY A 18 -20.69 3.28 -6.75
C GLY A 18 -20.36 2.80 -8.17
N ASP A 19 -19.41 3.45 -8.85
CA ASP A 19 -18.97 3.04 -10.19
C ASP A 19 -18.20 1.72 -10.14
N ILE A 20 -17.42 1.53 -9.06
CA ILE A 20 -16.68 0.30 -8.78
C ILE A 20 -17.65 -0.85 -8.48
N GLU A 21 -18.68 -0.61 -7.66
CA GLU A 21 -19.72 -1.61 -7.37
C GLU A 21 -20.44 -2.07 -8.64
N ALA A 22 -20.81 -1.13 -9.52
CA ALA A 22 -21.42 -1.46 -10.81
C ALA A 22 -20.48 -2.28 -11.70
N ASN A 23 -19.17 -1.97 -11.69
CA ASN A 23 -18.19 -2.76 -12.44
C ASN A 23 -18.03 -4.17 -11.88
N LEU A 24 -17.98 -4.32 -10.55
CA LEU A 24 -17.94 -5.63 -9.90
C LEU A 24 -19.16 -6.46 -10.26
N LYS A 25 -20.36 -5.86 -10.27
CA LYS A 25 -21.61 -6.51 -10.71
C LYS A 25 -21.53 -7.03 -12.15
N LEU A 26 -20.88 -6.29 -13.04
CA LEU A 26 -20.66 -6.72 -14.43
C LEU A 26 -19.65 -7.85 -14.53
N LEU A 27 -18.55 -7.79 -13.77
CA LEU A 27 -17.51 -8.82 -13.74
C LEU A 27 -18.03 -10.13 -13.13
N ALA A 28 -18.94 -10.07 -12.17
CA ALA A 28 -19.60 -11.23 -11.60
C ALA A 28 -20.41 -12.04 -12.62
N ARG A 29 -21.03 -11.34 -13.57
CA ARG A 29 -21.85 -11.95 -14.62
C ARG A 29 -20.99 -12.72 -15.62
N SER A 30 -19.69 -12.44 -15.72
CA SER A 30 -18.81 -13.08 -16.71
C SER A 30 -18.28 -14.46 -16.29
N LYS A 31 -18.78 -15.09 -15.21
CA LYS A 31 -18.35 -16.40 -14.68
C LYS A 31 -16.84 -16.54 -14.40
N CYS A 32 -16.10 -15.43 -14.35
CA CYS A 32 -14.67 -15.44 -14.02
C CYS A 32 -14.51 -15.53 -12.49
N LYS A 33 -13.89 -16.61 -12.00
CA LYS A 33 -13.43 -16.68 -10.60
C LYS A 33 -12.09 -15.95 -10.52
N PHE A 34 -12.02 -14.85 -9.77
CA PHE A 34 -10.74 -14.18 -9.51
C PHE A 34 -10.11 -14.78 -8.25
N SER A 35 -8.81 -15.06 -8.26
CA SER A 35 -8.12 -15.58 -7.07
C SER A 35 -7.78 -14.48 -6.07
N LYS A 36 -7.60 -13.24 -6.55
CA LYS A 36 -7.22 -12.07 -5.75
C LYS A 36 -7.64 -10.80 -6.49
N VAL A 37 -8.27 -9.87 -5.78
CA VAL A 37 -8.60 -8.54 -6.29
C VAL A 37 -8.05 -7.47 -5.35
N ILE A 38 -7.39 -6.47 -5.92
CA ILE A 38 -6.92 -5.27 -5.22
C ILE A 38 -7.83 -4.13 -5.67
N ILE A 39 -8.57 -3.53 -4.73
CA ILE A 39 -9.48 -2.43 -5.03
C ILE A 39 -8.97 -1.16 -4.36
N TYR A 40 -8.72 -0.14 -5.17
CA TYR A 40 -8.37 1.21 -4.71
C TYR A 40 -9.63 2.07 -4.76
N ILE A 41 -10.19 2.42 -3.59
CA ILE A 41 -11.47 3.13 -3.47
C ILE A 41 -11.28 4.35 -2.58
N GLY A 42 -12.05 5.41 -2.82
CA GLY A 42 -12.25 6.48 -1.84
C GLY A 42 -11.47 7.75 -2.13
N ALA A 43 -10.43 7.71 -2.96
CA ALA A 43 -9.64 8.91 -3.27
C ALA A 43 -10.44 9.96 -4.08
N ASN A 44 -11.42 9.53 -4.87
CA ASN A 44 -12.33 10.43 -5.60
C ASN A 44 -13.60 10.74 -4.78
N ASP A 45 -14.02 9.84 -3.90
CA ASP A 45 -15.19 9.99 -3.03
C ASP A 45 -14.97 11.01 -1.89
N THR A 46 -13.72 11.22 -1.46
CA THR A 46 -13.36 12.23 -0.44
C THR A 46 -13.55 13.67 -0.90
N TRP A 47 -13.70 13.92 -2.20
CA TRP A 47 -13.77 15.27 -2.75
C TRP A 47 -15.15 15.94 -2.56
N LEU A 48 -16.22 15.15 -2.38
CA LEU A 48 -17.62 15.64 -2.38
C LEU A 48 -18.18 16.01 -1.01
N CYS A 49 -17.35 16.10 0.02
CA CYS A 49 -17.76 16.57 1.35
C CYS A 49 -18.91 15.79 2.03
N GLN A 50 -19.14 14.51 1.71
CA GLN A 50 -20.16 13.66 2.31
C GLN A 50 -19.56 12.35 2.89
N LEU A 51 -18.96 12.44 4.08
CA LEU A 51 -18.28 11.34 4.76
C LEU A 51 -19.14 10.10 4.94
N GLU A 52 -20.36 10.32 5.41
CA GLU A 52 -21.31 9.30 5.82
C GLU A 52 -21.73 8.47 4.61
N VAL A 53 -21.94 9.13 3.47
CA VAL A 53 -22.27 8.51 2.18
C VAL A 53 -21.08 7.75 1.62
N THR A 54 -19.87 8.32 1.72
CA THR A 54 -18.64 7.65 1.28
C THR A 54 -18.37 6.37 2.08
N LYS A 55 -18.61 6.38 3.40
CA LYS A 55 -18.46 5.20 4.26
C LYS A 55 -19.43 4.08 3.87
N ILE A 56 -20.71 4.42 3.69
CA ILE A 56 -21.74 3.47 3.27
C ILE A 56 -21.41 2.87 1.90
N ASN A 57 -20.94 3.68 0.96
CA ASN A 57 -20.62 3.20 -0.39
C ASN A 57 -19.38 2.29 -0.39
N ILE A 58 -18.34 2.62 0.38
CA ILE A 58 -17.16 1.77 0.52
C ILE A 58 -17.54 0.44 1.18
N GLU A 59 -18.36 0.48 2.23
CA GLU A 59 -18.86 -0.71 2.93
C GLU A 59 -19.69 -1.60 1.99
N SER A 60 -20.56 -1.00 1.16
CA SER A 60 -21.32 -1.69 0.12
C SER A 60 -20.40 -2.43 -0.86
N VAL A 61 -19.38 -1.76 -1.38
CA VAL A 61 -18.40 -2.37 -2.30
C VAL A 61 -17.64 -3.51 -1.61
N CYS A 62 -17.21 -3.32 -0.37
CA CYS A 62 -16.52 -4.33 0.42
C CYS A 62 -17.38 -5.57 0.65
N ASN A 63 -18.63 -5.39 1.08
CA ASN A 63 -19.56 -6.49 1.32
C ASN A 63 -19.89 -7.24 0.02
N TYR A 64 -20.06 -6.51 -1.09
CA TYR A 64 -20.29 -7.12 -2.38
C TYR A 64 -19.09 -7.96 -2.84
N ALA A 65 -17.88 -7.43 -2.73
CA ALA A 65 -16.66 -8.15 -3.10
C ALA A 65 -16.51 -9.45 -2.26
N LYS A 66 -16.77 -9.40 -0.94
CA LYS A 66 -16.76 -10.58 -0.04
C LYS A 66 -17.63 -11.72 -0.54
N THR A 67 -18.77 -11.44 -1.19
CA THR A 67 -19.66 -12.49 -1.73
C THR A 67 -19.09 -13.23 -2.95
N MET A 68 -18.04 -12.70 -3.58
CA MET A 68 -17.55 -13.20 -4.86
C MET A 68 -16.24 -13.96 -4.81
N LEU A 69 -15.47 -13.82 -3.73
CA LEU A 69 -14.03 -14.08 -3.76
C LEU A 69 -13.48 -14.51 -2.40
N ASP A 70 -12.49 -15.40 -2.40
CA ASP A 70 -11.88 -15.96 -1.19
C ASP A 70 -10.77 -15.06 -0.60
N SER A 71 -10.25 -14.06 -1.34
CA SER A 71 -9.16 -13.16 -0.89
C SER A 71 -9.23 -11.76 -1.49
N HIS A 72 -9.17 -10.72 -0.64
CA HIS A 72 -9.28 -9.31 -1.02
C HIS A 72 -8.25 -8.43 -0.33
N ALA A 73 -7.80 -7.38 -1.03
CA ALA A 73 -7.06 -6.29 -0.41
C ALA A 73 -7.72 -4.96 -0.78
N PHE A 74 -8.14 -4.21 0.24
CA PHE A 74 -8.66 -2.85 0.09
C PHE A 74 -7.56 -1.87 0.46
N SER A 75 -7.20 -1.01 -0.49
CA SER A 75 -6.36 0.15 -0.19
C SER A 75 -7.28 1.32 0.10
N GLY A 76 -7.22 1.84 1.32
CA GLY A 76 -7.98 3.02 1.70
C GLY A 76 -7.58 4.26 0.89
N PRO A 77 -8.38 5.34 0.97
CA PRO A 77 -8.03 6.62 0.36
C PRO A 77 -6.69 7.10 0.93
N LEU A 78 -5.67 7.22 0.06
CA LEU A 78 -4.44 7.90 0.45
C LEU A 78 -4.72 9.41 0.57
N PRO A 79 -4.20 10.10 1.58
CA PRO A 79 -4.27 11.56 1.64
C PRO A 79 -3.62 12.13 0.39
N LYS A 80 -4.44 12.66 -0.52
CA LYS A 80 -3.95 13.65 -1.48
C LYS A 80 -3.90 14.99 -0.75
N LEU A 81 -2.84 15.73 -1.03
CA LEU A 81 -2.44 17.02 -0.46
C LEU A 81 -3.53 18.11 -0.62
N ALA A 82 -4.68 17.99 0.04
CA ALA A 82 -5.83 18.84 -0.20
C ALA A 82 -6.52 19.26 1.10
N SER A 83 -6.19 20.45 1.60
CA SER A 83 -6.82 21.18 2.71
C SER A 83 -6.88 20.49 4.09
N ASP A 84 -6.66 21.26 5.16
CA ASP A 84 -6.76 20.78 6.55
C ASP A 84 -8.12 20.14 6.89
N LYS A 85 -9.19 20.59 6.20
CA LYS A 85 -10.53 20.00 6.34
C LYS A 85 -10.60 18.57 5.82
N MET A 86 -10.03 18.23 4.65
CA MET A 86 -10.06 16.82 4.18
C MET A 86 -9.11 15.95 5.00
N PHE A 87 -8.01 16.52 5.51
CA PHE A 87 -7.08 15.80 6.38
C PHE A 87 -7.73 15.41 7.71
N SER A 88 -8.39 16.35 8.41
CA SER A 88 -9.17 16.05 9.63
C SER A 88 -10.21 14.97 9.39
N ARG A 89 -10.85 15.02 8.22
CA ARG A 89 -11.93 14.12 7.81
C ARG A 89 -11.45 12.72 7.45
N MET A 90 -10.29 12.63 6.82
CA MET A 90 -9.60 11.36 6.57
C MET A 90 -9.10 10.77 7.89
N CYS A 91 -8.55 11.60 8.79
CA CYS A 91 -8.24 11.22 10.16
C CYS A 91 -9.48 10.82 10.96
N GLU A 92 -10.69 11.25 10.63
CA GLU A 92 -11.93 10.73 11.25
C GLU A 92 -12.34 9.37 10.65
N LEU A 93 -12.16 9.16 9.34
CA LEU A 93 -12.38 7.86 8.68
C LEU A 93 -11.39 6.78 9.14
N THR A 94 -10.13 7.16 9.32
CA THR A 94 -9.05 6.30 9.82
C THR A 94 -8.88 6.38 11.34
N GLY A 95 -9.61 7.30 12.00
CA GLY A 95 -9.39 7.78 13.37
C GLY A 95 -9.74 6.85 14.49
N GLN A 96 -10.19 5.65 14.19
CA GLN A 96 -10.16 4.60 15.18
C GLN A 96 -9.53 3.39 14.53
N GLY A 97 -8.36 2.99 15.05
CA GLY A 97 -7.81 1.66 14.81
C GLY A 97 -8.85 0.55 14.98
N VAL A 98 -9.97 0.80 15.66
CA VAL A 98 -11.19 -0.01 15.71
C VAL A 98 -11.67 -0.50 14.33
N GLN A 99 -11.72 0.32 13.28
CA GLN A 99 -12.16 -0.16 11.96
C GLN A 99 -11.14 -1.09 11.30
N LEU A 100 -9.84 -0.77 11.40
CA LEU A 100 -8.76 -1.61 10.89
C LEU A 100 -8.70 -2.94 11.65
N VAL A 101 -8.83 -2.89 12.98
CA VAL A 101 -8.84 -4.07 13.86
C VAL A 101 -10.04 -4.94 13.58
N GLN A 102 -11.23 -4.35 13.42
CA GLN A 102 -12.42 -5.11 13.07
C GLN A 102 -12.27 -5.74 11.69
N TRP A 103 -11.78 -5.00 10.70
CA TRP A 103 -11.51 -5.55 9.37
C TRP A 103 -10.48 -6.67 9.43
N CYS A 104 -9.39 -6.52 10.19
CA CYS A 104 -8.39 -7.58 10.36
C CYS A 104 -9.02 -8.84 10.98
N LYS A 105 -9.83 -8.69 12.04
CA LYS A 105 -10.58 -9.80 12.66
C LYS A 105 -11.53 -10.47 11.65
N ASP A 106 -12.32 -9.70 10.92
CA ASP A 106 -13.29 -10.19 9.93
C ASP A 106 -12.61 -10.90 8.75
N ASN A 107 -11.34 -10.58 8.46
CA ASN A 107 -10.54 -11.18 7.40
C ASN A 107 -9.49 -12.17 7.93
N ASN A 108 -9.64 -12.65 9.17
CA ASN A 108 -8.77 -13.65 9.79
C ASN A 108 -7.28 -13.25 9.85
N HIS A 109 -7.00 -11.94 9.85
CA HIS A 109 -5.70 -11.34 10.05
C HIS A 109 -5.52 -10.92 11.52
N PHE A 110 -4.51 -11.47 12.19
CA PHE A 110 -4.16 -11.06 13.55
C PHE A 110 -3.10 -9.96 13.49
N LEU A 111 -3.45 -8.77 13.99
CA LEU A 111 -2.50 -7.67 14.16
C LEU A 111 -1.63 -7.94 15.39
N ASN A 112 -0.32 -8.11 15.17
CA ASN A 112 0.65 -8.09 16.26
C ASN A 112 1.03 -6.63 16.52
N ILE A 113 0.53 -6.08 17.63
CA ILE A 113 0.73 -4.68 18.01
C ILE A 113 2.21 -4.37 18.21
N GLU A 114 2.98 -5.28 18.81
CA GLU A 114 4.42 -5.09 19.06
C GLU A 114 5.23 -4.97 17.76
N LYS A 115 4.76 -5.64 16.69
CA LYS A 115 5.37 -5.55 15.36
C LYS A 115 4.80 -4.44 14.48
N THR A 116 3.70 -3.82 14.91
CA THR A 116 3.05 -2.76 14.15
C THR A 116 3.67 -1.43 14.54
N LYS A 117 4.11 -0.66 13.55
CA LYS A 117 4.65 0.68 13.73
C LYS A 117 3.76 1.68 13.01
N GLU A 118 3.49 2.81 13.63
CA GLU A 118 2.84 3.96 13.02
C GLU A 118 3.91 4.86 12.40
N MET A 119 3.77 5.23 11.13
CA MET A 119 4.58 6.28 10.51
C MET A 119 3.64 7.37 10.02
N ILE A 120 3.90 8.61 10.43
CA ILE A 120 3.09 9.77 10.06
C ILE A 120 3.81 10.55 8.97
N ILE A 121 3.13 10.74 7.85
CA ILE A 121 3.63 11.49 6.71
C ILE A 121 2.79 12.76 6.59
N ASP A 122 3.35 13.92 6.93
CA ASP A 122 2.69 15.22 6.81
C ASP A 122 3.67 16.30 6.33
N PHE A 123 3.32 16.93 5.20
CA PHE A 123 4.13 17.98 4.56
C PHE A 123 3.65 19.40 4.89
N ARG A 124 2.67 19.56 5.78
CA ARG A 124 2.18 20.88 6.18
C ARG A 124 3.27 21.63 6.94
N ARG A 125 3.35 22.95 6.71
CA ARG A 125 4.29 23.84 7.42
C ARG A 125 4.05 23.92 8.93
N ARG A 126 2.82 23.66 9.37
CA ARG A 126 2.41 23.61 10.78
C ARG A 126 1.51 22.38 10.96
N PRO A 127 2.11 21.19 11.13
CA PRO A 127 1.32 19.99 11.35
C PRO A 127 0.59 20.10 12.70
N PRO A 128 -0.66 19.64 12.80
CA PRO A 128 -1.36 19.52 14.06
C PRO A 128 -0.70 18.43 14.92
N GLN A 129 -0.99 18.45 16.22
CA GLN A 129 -0.58 17.36 17.09
C GLN A 129 -1.43 16.12 16.79
N TYR A 130 -0.77 15.01 16.46
CA TYR A 130 -1.41 13.74 16.19
C TYR A 130 -1.65 12.96 17.48
N PRO A 131 -2.90 12.60 17.81
CA PRO A 131 -3.15 11.70 18.93
C PRO A 131 -2.47 10.35 18.66
N PRO A 132 -1.97 9.63 19.69
CA PRO A 132 -1.36 8.32 19.50
C PRO A 132 -2.36 7.32 18.94
N LEU A 133 -1.95 6.56 17.91
CA LEU A 133 -2.75 5.44 17.42
C LEU A 133 -2.85 4.36 18.50
N THR A 134 -4.08 3.97 18.83
CA THR A 134 -4.34 2.88 19.77
C THR A 134 -5.03 1.72 19.05
N ILE A 135 -4.52 0.51 19.25
CA ILE A 135 -5.10 -0.75 18.76
C ILE A 135 -5.39 -1.63 19.98
N ASN A 136 -6.65 -2.02 20.18
CA ASN A 136 -7.11 -2.78 21.37
C ASN A 136 -6.70 -2.12 22.71
N GLY A 137 -6.65 -0.78 22.76
CA GLY A 137 -6.25 -0.04 23.97
C GLY A 137 -4.74 0.08 24.20
N ALA A 138 -3.91 -0.59 23.39
CA ALA A 138 -2.46 -0.42 23.42
C ALA A 138 -2.01 0.65 22.40
N VAL A 139 -1.08 1.51 22.81
CA VAL A 139 -0.50 2.53 21.93
C VAL A 139 0.46 1.86 20.96
N VAL A 140 0.32 2.17 19.67
CA VAL A 140 1.22 1.72 18.61
C VAL A 140 2.46 2.60 18.62
N GLU A 141 3.64 1.99 18.54
CA GLU A 141 4.90 2.72 18.50
C GLU A 141 5.04 3.51 17.21
N ARG A 142 5.48 4.77 17.31
CA ARG A 142 5.72 5.63 16.16
C ARG A 142 7.16 5.51 15.69
N GLU A 143 7.34 5.37 14.38
CA GLU A 143 8.63 5.26 13.73
C GLU A 143 8.73 6.27 12.58
N SER A 144 9.87 6.97 12.48
CA SER A 144 10.11 8.01 11.47
C SER A 144 10.70 7.46 10.17
N SER A 145 11.16 6.21 10.17
CA SER A 145 11.65 5.53 8.97
C SER A 145 11.64 4.03 9.13
N THR A 146 11.35 3.30 8.07
CA THR A 146 11.33 1.83 8.09
C THR A 146 11.90 1.26 6.80
N GLU A 147 12.43 0.04 6.87
CA GLU A 147 12.84 -0.71 5.69
C GLU A 147 11.72 -1.67 5.29
N PHE A 148 11.16 -1.47 4.10
CA PHE A 148 10.13 -2.33 3.55
C PHE A 148 10.61 -2.95 2.25
N LEU A 149 10.78 -4.28 2.25
CA LEU A 149 11.21 -5.05 1.08
C LEU A 149 12.54 -4.55 0.46
N GLY A 150 13.48 -4.08 1.28
CA GLY A 150 14.76 -3.55 0.83
C GLY A 150 14.72 -2.09 0.36
N VAL A 151 13.59 -1.40 0.53
CA VAL A 151 13.45 0.03 0.27
C VAL A 151 13.35 0.76 1.61
N HIS A 152 14.22 1.74 1.81
CA HIS A 152 14.14 2.60 2.97
C HIS A 152 13.11 3.71 2.73
N ILE A 153 12.07 3.75 3.57
CA ILE A 153 10.97 4.71 3.52
C ILE A 153 11.05 5.58 4.77
N SER A 154 11.14 6.89 4.62
CA SER A 154 11.16 7.87 5.71
C SER A 154 9.88 8.70 5.76
N GLU A 155 9.58 9.29 6.91
CA GLU A 155 8.41 10.14 7.15
C GLU A 155 8.38 11.39 6.26
N ASP A 156 9.56 11.89 5.88
CA ASP A 156 9.74 13.00 4.95
C ASP A 156 9.68 12.57 3.47
N LEU A 157 9.50 11.26 3.21
CA LEU A 157 9.55 10.62 1.90
C LEU A 157 10.77 11.00 1.05
N THR A 158 11.88 11.39 1.70
CA THR A 158 13.12 11.65 0.98
C THR A 158 13.78 10.34 0.58
N TRP A 159 14.35 10.31 -0.62
CA TRP A 159 15.06 9.14 -1.14
C TRP A 159 16.52 9.08 -0.68
N THR A 160 16.95 10.00 0.19
CA THR A 160 18.36 10.22 0.54
C THR A 160 19.01 8.96 1.09
N THR A 161 18.40 8.32 2.09
CA THR A 161 18.95 7.12 2.71
C THR A 161 18.97 5.95 1.74
N ASN A 162 17.86 5.70 1.04
CA ASN A 162 17.74 4.62 0.07
C ASN A 162 18.76 4.77 -1.09
N THR A 163 18.89 5.97 -1.63
CA THR A 163 19.84 6.27 -2.73
C THR A 163 21.29 6.19 -2.26
N ALA A 164 21.61 6.67 -1.05
CA ALA A 164 22.94 6.53 -0.48
C ALA A 164 23.32 5.06 -0.25
N GLN A 165 22.40 4.23 0.25
CA GLN A 165 22.60 2.79 0.41
C GLN A 165 22.83 2.10 -0.94
N LEU A 166 22.00 2.41 -1.95
CA LEU A 166 22.16 1.86 -3.30
C LEU A 166 23.49 2.28 -3.93
N ALA A 167 23.87 3.56 -3.79
CA ALA A 167 25.14 4.08 -4.30
C ALA A 167 26.34 3.40 -3.63
N ARG A 168 26.31 3.19 -2.31
CA ARG A 168 27.36 2.45 -1.59
C ARG A 168 27.47 1.00 -2.05
N LYS A 169 26.34 0.33 -2.31
CA LYS A 169 26.31 -1.05 -2.82
C LYS A 169 26.93 -1.12 -4.22
N ALA A 170 26.55 -0.20 -5.11
CA ALA A 170 27.12 -0.08 -6.44
C ALA A 170 28.63 0.23 -6.39
N GLN A 171 29.05 1.16 -5.53
CA GLN A 171 30.46 1.52 -5.36
C GLN A 171 31.29 0.33 -4.86
N THR A 172 30.76 -0.45 -3.92
CA THR A 172 31.39 -1.70 -3.44
C THR A 172 31.58 -2.69 -4.58
N HIS A 173 30.55 -2.92 -5.40
CA HIS A 173 30.65 -3.82 -6.55
C HIS A 173 31.67 -3.32 -7.58
N LEU A 174 31.63 -2.02 -7.92
CA LEU A 174 32.59 -1.39 -8.83
C LEU A 174 34.02 -1.49 -8.32
N TYR A 175 34.24 -1.31 -7.02
CA TYR A 175 35.56 -1.47 -6.40
C TYR A 175 36.12 -2.88 -6.61
N PHE A 176 35.32 -3.92 -6.34
CA PHE A 176 35.73 -5.30 -6.59
C PHE A 176 35.97 -5.60 -8.06
N LEU A 177 35.09 -5.13 -8.97
CA LEU A 177 35.29 -5.26 -10.42
C LEU A 177 36.60 -4.60 -10.87
N CYS A 178 36.92 -3.42 -10.32
CA CYS A 178 38.18 -2.73 -10.62
C CYS A 178 39.39 -3.51 -10.10
N LYS A 179 39.30 -4.13 -8.93
CA LYS A 179 40.35 -5.00 -8.38
C LYS A 179 40.58 -6.24 -9.26
N LEU A 180 39.50 -6.92 -9.68
CA LEU A 180 39.59 -8.08 -10.57
C LEU A 180 40.21 -7.71 -11.92
N ARG A 181 39.77 -6.59 -12.52
CA ARG A 181 40.34 -6.07 -13.76
C ARG A 181 41.84 -5.79 -13.63
N ARG A 182 42.28 -5.20 -12.52
CA ARG A 182 43.71 -4.93 -12.24
C ARG A 182 44.52 -6.20 -12.01
N ALA A 183 43.88 -7.27 -11.54
CA ALA A 183 44.50 -8.58 -11.38
C ALA A 183 44.49 -9.42 -12.67
N TYR A 184 44.11 -8.83 -13.82
CA TYR A 184 44.00 -9.51 -15.12
C TYR A 184 43.12 -10.77 -15.10
N VAL A 185 42.12 -10.80 -14.21
CA VAL A 185 41.15 -11.89 -14.18
C VAL A 185 40.29 -11.79 -15.45
N PRO A 186 40.23 -12.83 -16.29
CA PRO A 186 39.39 -12.82 -17.48
C PRO A 186 37.92 -12.65 -17.05
N PRO A 187 37.11 -11.92 -17.84
CA PRO A 187 35.70 -11.76 -17.53
C PRO A 187 35.03 -13.14 -17.42
N PRO A 188 34.07 -13.32 -16.49
CA PRO A 188 33.28 -14.55 -16.44
C PRO A 188 32.68 -14.82 -17.82
N SER A 189 32.74 -16.07 -18.28
CA SER A 189 32.00 -16.48 -19.47
C SER A 189 30.51 -16.36 -19.18
N PHE A 190 29.90 -15.24 -19.58
CA PHE A 190 28.45 -15.06 -19.56
C PHE A 190 27.87 -15.90 -20.69
N ASP A 191 27.55 -17.15 -20.39
CA ASP A 191 26.83 -18.01 -21.33
C ASP A 191 25.35 -17.61 -21.30
N LEU A 192 25.00 -16.70 -22.22
CA LEU A 192 23.63 -16.18 -22.42
C LEU A 192 22.62 -17.28 -22.76
N ASN A 193 23.08 -18.51 -23.02
CA ASN A 193 22.24 -19.67 -23.32
C ASN A 193 21.82 -20.47 -22.06
N SER A 194 22.26 -20.09 -20.86
CA SER A 194 21.92 -20.80 -19.61
C SER A 194 20.66 -20.27 -18.91
N ILE A 195 20.06 -19.19 -19.44
CA ILE A 195 18.84 -18.57 -18.91
C ILE A 195 17.72 -18.76 -19.96
N SER A 196 17.28 -20.01 -20.14
CA SER A 196 16.05 -20.36 -20.87
C SER A 196 15.31 -21.47 -20.14
#